data_AF-A0A837I6L9-F1
#
_entry.id   AF-A0A837I6L9-F1
#
_cell.length_a   1.000
_cell.length_b   1.000
_cell.length_c   1.000
_cell.angle_alpha   90.00
_cell.angle_beta   90.00
_cell.angle_gamma   90.00
#
_symmetry.space_group_name_H-M   'P 1'
#
loop_
_entity.id
_entity.type
_entity.pdbx_description
1 polymer ?
#
loop_
_entity_poly.entity_id
_entity_poly.type
_entity_poly.pdbx_seq_one_letter_code
_entity_poly.pdbx_strand_id
1 'polypeptide(L)'
;MNIDVVWPNVLFLILGWLLALLSPGITDYFHKKREIKSLRVAILTELREMQLKLLMMVFRIRSKYSILDREFFDWAKSILEKYDGINSGESLLRTMEPLLKIDKKELSELLQYYAQQNSRPESGLSLKKFSLAFLEANIAALAMFDKDLLGYLLEIKMRIGFMNEMVDESRYYFQLSFQSGITHENYINANVNMVGTYKSYADQAHDVADIIHKLRNL
;
A
#
# COMPACT_ATOMS: atom_id res chain seq x y z
N MET A 1 12.07 -32.45 -67.64
CA MET A 1 12.28 -32.09 -66.23
C MET A 1 11.46 -30.84 -65.99
N ASN A 2 10.28 -30.96 -65.36
CA ASN A 2 9.31 -29.87 -65.26
C ASN A 2 9.86 -28.76 -64.37
N ILE A 3 10.26 -27.66 -65.01
CA ILE A 3 10.73 -26.43 -64.35
C ILE A 3 9.62 -25.86 -63.43
N ASP A 4 8.36 -26.18 -63.71
CA ASP A 4 7.18 -25.74 -62.97
C ASP A 4 7.07 -26.29 -61.53
N VAL A 5 7.81 -27.36 -61.20
CA VAL A 5 7.79 -28.00 -59.86
C VAL A 5 8.88 -27.46 -58.93
N VAL A 6 9.91 -26.79 -59.47
CA VAL A 6 11.08 -26.34 -58.69
C VAL A 6 10.80 -25.04 -57.94
N TRP A 7 10.06 -24.11 -58.55
CA TRP A 7 9.75 -22.80 -57.98
C TRP A 7 8.95 -22.83 -56.68
N PRO A 8 7.90 -23.67 -56.53
CA PRO A 8 7.17 -23.80 -55.27
C PRO A 8 8.09 -24.21 -54.11
N ASN A 9 9.01 -25.15 -54.35
CA ASN A 9 9.92 -25.66 -53.32
C ASN A 9 10.92 -24.60 -52.84
N VAL A 10 11.45 -23.79 -53.77
CA VAL A 10 12.34 -22.67 -53.42
C VAL A 10 11.60 -21.62 -52.60
N LEU A 11 10.35 -21.33 -52.94
CA LEU A 11 9.51 -20.36 -52.22
C LEU A 11 9.20 -20.82 -50.78
N PHE A 12 8.87 -22.11 -50.58
CA PHE A 12 8.68 -22.66 -49.24
C PHE A 12 9.96 -22.65 -48.39
N LEU A 13 11.12 -22.87 -49.01
CA LEU A 13 12.41 -22.82 -48.31
C LEU A 13 12.74 -21.39 -47.85
N ILE A 14 12.53 -20.40 -48.71
CA ILE A 14 12.71 -18.98 -48.37
C ILE A 14 11.73 -18.56 -47.26
N LEU A 15 10.46 -18.98 -47.34
CA LEU A 15 9.48 -18.71 -46.29
C LEU A 15 9.86 -19.36 -44.95
N GLY A 16 10.35 -20.60 -44.97
CA GLY A 16 10.84 -21.28 -43.77
C GLY A 16 12.01 -20.55 -43.11
N TRP A 17 12.97 -20.08 -43.90
CA TRP A 17 14.09 -19.27 -43.41
C TRP A 17 13.65 -17.92 -42.86
N LEU A 18 12.73 -17.24 -43.55
CA LEU A 18 12.19 -15.97 -43.10
C LEU A 18 11.43 -16.12 -41.77
N LEU A 19 10.61 -17.18 -41.64
CA LEU A 19 9.90 -17.51 -40.41
C LEU A 19 10.87 -17.88 -39.28
N ALA A 20 11.92 -18.65 -39.56
CA ALA A 20 12.94 -18.99 -38.57
C ALA A 20 13.70 -17.74 -38.08
N LEU A 21 13.98 -16.78 -38.97
CA LEU A 21 14.64 -15.52 -38.62
C LEU A 21 13.73 -14.59 -37.82
N LEU A 22 12.43 -14.55 -38.12
CA LEU A 22 11.45 -13.70 -37.41
C LEU A 22 10.96 -14.30 -36.10
N SER A 23 11.04 -15.63 -35.93
CA SER A 23 10.51 -16.32 -34.75
C SER A 23 11.05 -15.77 -33.43
N PRO A 24 12.38 -15.55 -33.23
CA PRO A 24 12.90 -15.02 -31.97
C PRO A 24 12.32 -13.66 -31.59
N GLY A 25 12.21 -12.74 -32.56
CA GLY A 25 11.65 -11.42 -32.30
C GLY A 25 10.17 -11.46 -31.89
N ILE A 26 9.40 -12.36 -32.51
CA ILE A 26 7.99 -12.57 -32.17
C ILE A 26 7.85 -13.21 -30.79
N THR A 27 8.61 -14.27 -30.50
CA THR A 27 8.57 -14.94 -29.20
C THR A 27 9.01 -14.02 -28.08
N ASP A 28 10.09 -13.26 -28.26
CA ASP A 28 10.62 -12.33 -27.26
C ASP A 28 9.61 -11.22 -26.97
N TYR A 29 8.93 -10.71 -28.00
CA TYR A 29 7.86 -9.73 -27.82
C TYR A 29 6.71 -10.29 -26.96
N PHE A 30 6.25 -11.51 -27.24
CA PHE A 30 5.19 -12.14 -26.45
C PHE A 30 5.63 -12.49 -25.03
N HIS A 31 6.87 -12.94 -24.85
CA HIS A 31 7.46 -13.19 -23.55
C HIS A 31 7.52 -11.92 -22.71
N LYS A 32 8.08 -10.83 -23.25
CA LYS A 32 8.15 -9.53 -22.56
C LYS A 32 6.76 -9.00 -22.20
N LYS A 33 5.78 -9.11 -23.09
CA LYS A 33 4.40 -8.70 -22.82
C LYS A 33 3.78 -9.49 -21.67
N ARG A 34 4.02 -10.81 -21.61
CA ARG A 34 3.52 -11.67 -20.53
C ARG A 34 4.23 -11.38 -19.20
N GLU A 35 5.54 -11.17 -19.23
CA GLU A 35 6.35 -10.82 -18.07
C GLU A 35 5.89 -9.51 -17.45
N ILE A 36 5.74 -8.44 -18.25
CA ILE A 36 5.22 -7.14 -17.79
C ILE A 36 3.83 -7.29 -17.15
N LYS A 37 2.95 -8.07 -17.77
CA LYS A 37 1.61 -8.33 -17.22
C LYS A 37 1.69 -9.05 -15.87
N SER A 38 2.52 -10.09 -15.77
CA SER A 38 2.72 -10.86 -14.53
C SER A 38 3.31 -9.98 -13.42
N LEU A 39 4.31 -9.17 -13.76
CA LEU A 39 4.95 -8.24 -12.83
C LEU A 39 3.95 -7.20 -12.32
N ARG A 40 3.14 -6.61 -13.20
CA ARG A 40 2.08 -5.67 -12.81
C ARG A 40 1.12 -6.32 -11.81
N VAL A 41 0.62 -7.53 -12.10
CA VAL A 41 -0.31 -8.24 -11.20
C VAL A 41 0.32 -8.50 -9.83
N ALA A 42 1.58 -8.94 -9.79
CA ALA A 42 2.28 -9.23 -8.54
C ALA A 42 2.51 -7.96 -7.69
N ILE A 43 2.93 -6.84 -8.32
CA ILE A 43 3.07 -5.55 -7.62
C ILE A 43 1.72 -5.06 -7.09
N LEU A 44 0.66 -5.11 -7.91
CA LEU A 44 -0.69 -4.72 -7.48
C LEU A 44 -1.19 -5.55 -6.30
N THR A 45 -0.85 -6.83 -6.27
CA THR A 45 -1.18 -7.73 -5.17
C THR A 45 -0.45 -7.32 -3.89
N GLU A 46 0.86 -7.03 -3.96
CA GLU A 46 1.62 -6.52 -2.81
C GLU A 46 1.06 -5.19 -2.29
N LEU A 47 0.75 -4.26 -3.20
CA LEU A 47 0.15 -2.96 -2.83
C LEU A 47 -1.21 -3.11 -2.19
N ARG A 48 -2.04 -4.05 -2.65
CA ARG A 48 -3.35 -4.34 -2.04
C ARG A 48 -3.20 -4.81 -0.59
N GLU A 49 -2.25 -5.70 -0.33
CA GLU A 49 -1.95 -6.12 1.06
C GLU A 49 -1.39 -4.97 1.90
N MET A 50 -0.59 -4.09 1.29
CA MET A 50 -0.10 -2.89 1.95
C MET A 50 -1.24 -1.94 2.32
N GLN A 51 -2.19 -1.70 1.42
CA GLN A 51 -3.35 -0.84 1.66
C GLN A 51 -4.15 -1.28 2.89
N LEU A 52 -4.38 -2.59 3.06
CA LEU A 52 -5.07 -3.10 4.24
C LEU A 52 -4.24 -2.86 5.53
N LYS A 53 -2.92 -3.08 5.48
CA LYS A 53 -2.04 -2.82 6.63
C LYS A 53 -2.04 -1.35 7.03
N LEU A 54 -2.01 -0.45 6.05
CA LEU A 54 -2.10 1.00 6.26
C LEU A 54 -3.44 1.37 6.89
N LEU A 55 -4.56 0.87 6.35
CA LEU A 55 -5.90 1.06 6.93
C LEU A 55 -5.93 0.66 8.42
N MET A 56 -5.38 -0.50 8.77
CA MET A 56 -5.33 -0.94 10.17
C MET A 56 -4.48 -0.02 11.05
N MET A 57 -3.39 0.54 10.54
CA MET A 57 -2.59 1.51 11.28
C MET A 57 -3.33 2.82 11.49
N VAL A 58 -3.99 3.36 10.46
CA VAL A 58 -4.82 4.57 10.57
C VAL A 58 -5.92 4.34 11.59
N PHE A 59 -6.64 3.22 11.50
CA PHE A 59 -7.68 2.84 12.46
C PHE A 59 -7.15 2.84 13.89
N ARG A 60 -6.02 2.15 14.12
CA ARG A 60 -5.43 2.02 15.46
C ARG A 60 -5.00 3.36 16.04
N ILE A 61 -4.38 4.22 15.24
CA ILE A 61 -3.92 5.55 15.70
C ILE A 61 -5.12 6.45 15.96
N ARG A 62 -6.05 6.58 15.00
CA ARG A 62 -7.23 7.43 15.16
C ARG A 62 -8.14 6.94 16.28
N SER A 63 -8.29 5.62 16.47
CA SER A 63 -9.03 5.05 17.60
C SER A 63 -8.40 5.44 18.94
N LYS A 64 -7.07 5.33 19.07
CA LYS A 64 -6.38 5.71 20.30
C LYS A 64 -6.54 7.18 20.66
N TYR A 65 -6.49 8.06 19.66
CA TYR A 65 -6.59 9.51 19.88
C TYR A 65 -8.00 10.07 19.68
N SER A 66 -9.00 9.19 19.56
CA SER A 66 -10.41 9.57 19.43
C SER A 66 -10.71 10.50 18.25
N ILE A 67 -9.99 10.28 17.14
CA ILE A 67 -10.10 11.01 15.87
C ILE A 67 -10.86 10.15 14.84
N LEU A 68 -11.63 9.16 15.29
CA LEU A 68 -12.52 8.42 14.40
C LEU A 68 -13.76 9.29 14.16
N ASP A 69 -14.19 9.33 12.91
CA ASP A 69 -15.39 10.03 12.48
C ASP A 69 -16.09 9.22 11.39
N ARG A 70 -17.24 9.71 10.93
CA ARG A 70 -18.01 9.06 9.88
C ARG A 70 -17.23 8.97 8.57
N GLU A 71 -16.44 10.00 8.25
CA GLU A 71 -15.63 10.06 7.03
C GLU A 71 -14.60 8.93 7.00
N PHE A 72 -13.91 8.67 8.11
CA PHE A 72 -13.00 7.54 8.26
C PHE A 72 -13.71 6.21 8.01
N PHE A 73 -14.90 5.99 8.57
CA PHE A 73 -15.61 4.73 8.40
C PHE A 73 -16.09 4.52 6.96
N ASP A 74 -16.57 5.56 6.29
CA ASP A 74 -16.97 5.52 4.88
C ASP A 74 -15.75 5.25 3.97
N TRP A 75 -14.62 5.91 4.25
CA TRP A 75 -13.33 5.66 3.58
C TRP A 75 -12.87 4.21 3.75
N ALA A 76 -12.81 3.73 4.99
CA ALA A 76 -12.36 2.39 5.31
C ALA A 76 -13.27 1.30 4.71
N LYS A 77 -14.58 1.54 4.70
CA LYS A 77 -15.55 0.68 4.00
C LYS A 77 -15.22 0.56 2.51
N SER A 78 -14.92 1.67 1.84
CA SER A 78 -14.60 1.68 0.40
C SER A 78 -13.35 0.85 0.03
N ILE A 79 -12.39 0.75 0.97
CA ILE A 79 -11.21 -0.10 0.82
C ILE A 79 -11.59 -1.57 1.04
N LEU A 80 -12.31 -1.84 2.12
CA LEU A 80 -12.62 -3.20 2.55
C LEU A 80 -13.61 -3.92 1.63
N GLU A 81 -14.61 -3.23 1.08
CA GLU A 81 -15.58 -3.83 0.13
C GLU A 81 -14.90 -4.29 -1.17
N LYS A 82 -13.82 -3.63 -1.58
CA LYS A 82 -13.05 -3.97 -2.76
C LYS A 82 -11.87 -4.88 -2.46
N TYR A 83 -11.69 -5.33 -1.22
CA TYR A 83 -10.53 -6.11 -0.82
C TYR A 83 -10.81 -7.61 -0.95
N ASP A 84 -10.07 -8.25 -1.84
CA ASP A 84 -10.11 -9.67 -2.21
C ASP A 84 -8.73 -10.33 -1.98
N GLY A 85 -8.00 -9.84 -0.98
CA GLY A 85 -6.65 -10.30 -0.64
C GLY A 85 -6.61 -11.58 0.20
N ILE A 86 -5.40 -11.96 0.60
CA ILE A 86 -5.15 -13.21 1.36
C ILE A 86 -5.66 -13.10 2.79
N ASN A 87 -5.50 -11.92 3.40
CA ASN A 87 -6.03 -11.69 4.73
C ASN A 87 -7.56 -11.56 4.64
N SER A 88 -8.32 -11.99 5.66
CA SER A 88 -9.77 -11.83 5.60
C SER A 88 -10.15 -10.40 6.01
N GLY A 89 -10.42 -9.55 5.03
CA GLY A 89 -11.07 -8.24 5.27
C GLY A 89 -12.43 -8.40 5.97
N GLU A 90 -13.05 -9.58 5.87
CA GLU A 90 -14.33 -9.92 6.50
C GLU A 90 -14.34 -9.69 8.02
N SER A 91 -13.27 -10.00 8.75
CA SER A 91 -13.28 -9.81 10.21
C SER A 91 -13.34 -8.34 10.59
N LEU A 92 -12.63 -7.48 9.83
CA LEU A 92 -12.65 -6.04 10.02
C LEU A 92 -13.98 -5.45 9.56
N LEU A 93 -14.49 -5.87 8.40
CA LEU A 93 -15.81 -5.48 7.91
C LEU A 93 -16.90 -5.81 8.92
N ARG A 94 -16.95 -7.02 9.45
CA ARG A 94 -17.95 -7.43 10.46
C ARG A 94 -17.86 -6.60 11.74
N THR A 95 -16.66 -6.12 12.09
CA THR A 95 -16.46 -5.23 13.24
C THR A 95 -16.94 -3.81 12.94
N MET A 96 -16.74 -3.34 11.70
CA MET A 96 -17.08 -1.99 11.27
C MET A 96 -18.53 -1.82 10.82
N GLU A 97 -19.16 -2.87 10.32
CA GLU A 97 -20.51 -2.83 9.75
C GLU A 97 -21.59 -2.39 10.75
N PRO A 98 -21.57 -2.84 12.03
CA PRO A 98 -22.47 -2.29 13.04
C PRO A 98 -22.24 -0.79 13.25
N LEU A 99 -20.98 -0.34 13.28
CA LEU A 99 -20.63 1.07 13.49
C LEU A 99 -21.10 1.98 12.35
N LEU A 100 -21.18 1.46 11.13
CA LEU A 100 -21.69 2.16 9.95
C LEU A 100 -23.21 2.32 9.93
N LYS A 101 -23.94 1.44 10.63
CA LYS A 101 -25.41 1.42 10.70
C LYS A 101 -25.98 2.35 11.79
N ILE A 102 -25.15 2.74 12.76
CA ILE A 102 -25.51 3.64 13.86
C ILE A 102 -25.72 5.06 13.30
N ASP A 103 -26.66 5.81 13.89
CA ASP A 103 -26.87 7.22 13.53
C ASP A 103 -25.64 8.07 13.85
N LYS A 104 -25.45 9.20 13.15
CA LYS A 104 -24.30 10.09 13.38
C LYS A 104 -24.19 10.55 14.83
N LYS A 105 -25.31 10.83 15.48
CA LYS A 105 -25.32 11.30 16.88
C LYS A 105 -24.90 10.19 17.84
N GLU A 106 -25.49 9.01 17.70
CA GLU A 106 -25.18 7.83 18.50
C GLU A 106 -23.72 7.36 18.30
N LEU A 107 -23.20 7.45 17.07
CA LEU A 107 -21.80 7.14 16.77
C LEU A 107 -20.86 8.09 17.49
N SER A 108 -21.16 9.39 17.51
CA SER A 108 -20.36 10.39 18.24
C SER A 108 -20.35 10.10 19.75
N GLU A 109 -21.50 9.79 20.34
CA GLU A 109 -21.62 9.43 21.76
C GLU A 109 -20.83 8.16 22.10
N LEU A 110 -20.92 7.13 21.26
CA LEU A 110 -20.16 5.89 21.40
C LEU A 110 -18.65 6.13 21.29
N LEU A 111 -18.21 6.93 20.32
CA LEU A 111 -16.80 7.28 20.16
C LEU A 111 -16.27 8.12 21.32
N GLN A 112 -17.08 9.03 21.88
CA GLN A 112 -16.73 9.76 23.11
C GLN A 112 -16.62 8.83 24.31
N TYR A 113 -17.52 7.85 24.44
CA TYR A 113 -17.42 6.85 25.50
C TYR A 113 -16.12 6.02 25.37
N TYR A 114 -15.79 5.55 24.17
CA TYR A 114 -14.52 4.86 23.90
C TYR A 114 -13.31 5.76 24.13
N ALA A 115 -13.41 7.04 23.78
CA ALA A 115 -12.37 8.03 24.07
C ALA A 115 -12.08 8.06 25.56
N GLN A 116 -13.10 8.20 26.41
CA GLN A 116 -12.95 8.29 27.86
C GLN A 116 -12.37 7.00 28.46
N GLN A 117 -12.76 5.82 27.96
CA GLN A 117 -12.27 4.52 28.43
C GLN A 117 -10.84 4.20 27.97
N ASN A 118 -10.48 4.56 26.73
CA ASN A 118 -9.20 4.21 26.12
C ASN A 118 -8.16 5.34 26.17
N SER A 119 -8.50 6.49 26.74
CA SER A 119 -7.57 7.59 27.02
C SER A 119 -6.58 7.21 28.11
N ARG A 120 -5.63 6.33 27.77
CA ARG A 120 -4.32 6.29 28.41
C ARG A 120 -3.35 7.03 27.49
N PRO A 121 -3.39 8.38 27.46
CA PRO A 121 -2.52 9.18 26.58
C PRO A 121 -1.03 8.90 26.84
N GLU A 122 -0.70 8.38 28.02
CA GLU A 122 0.67 8.05 28.46
C GLU A 122 1.21 6.74 27.88
N SER A 123 0.38 5.91 27.25
CA SER A 123 0.88 4.69 26.61
C SER A 123 1.44 5.01 25.22
N GLY A 124 2.64 4.53 24.89
CA GLY A 124 3.18 4.62 23.53
C GLY A 124 2.40 3.74 22.52
N LEU A 125 2.59 3.98 21.22
CA LEU A 125 2.18 3.05 20.16
C LEU A 125 3.42 2.40 19.55
N SER A 126 3.37 1.09 19.35
CA SER A 126 4.40 0.39 18.58
C SER A 126 4.08 0.50 17.09
N LEU A 127 4.55 1.59 16.46
CA LEU A 127 4.52 1.69 15.00
C LEU A 127 5.42 0.62 14.37
N LYS A 128 5.02 0.16 13.19
CA LYS A 128 5.76 -0.84 12.42
C LYS A 128 6.32 -0.20 11.15
N LYS A 129 7.53 -0.60 10.79
CA LYS A 129 8.09 -0.30 9.48
C LYS A 129 7.43 -1.20 8.44
N PHE A 130 7.26 -0.67 7.25
CA PHE A 130 6.73 -1.37 6.10
C PHE A 130 7.79 -1.48 5.01
N SER A 131 7.73 -2.56 4.25
CA SER A 131 8.58 -2.81 3.08
C SER A 131 7.71 -3.25 1.91
N LEU A 132 8.08 -2.84 0.71
CA LEU A 132 7.49 -3.31 -0.55
C LEU A 132 8.52 -4.20 -1.22
N ALA A 133 8.79 -5.36 -0.61
CA ALA A 133 9.93 -6.21 -0.95
C ALA A 133 9.88 -6.67 -2.41
N PHE A 134 8.69 -6.98 -2.94
CA PHE A 134 8.54 -7.38 -4.32
C PHE A 134 8.76 -6.21 -5.28
N LEU A 135 8.19 -5.04 -4.99
CA LEU A 135 8.46 -3.81 -5.76
C LEU A 135 9.95 -3.45 -5.76
N GLU A 136 10.61 -3.51 -4.61
CA GLU A 136 12.02 -3.18 -4.43
C GLU A 136 12.93 -4.14 -5.19
N ALA A 137 12.65 -5.45 -5.13
CA ALA A 137 13.40 -6.46 -5.88
C ALA A 137 13.29 -6.28 -7.40
N ASN A 138 12.21 -5.64 -7.88
CA ASN A 138 11.92 -5.46 -9.30
C ASN A 138 11.99 -4.00 -9.77
N ILE A 139 12.70 -3.13 -9.05
CA ILE A 139 12.76 -1.68 -9.34
C ILE A 139 13.23 -1.37 -10.77
N ALA A 140 14.18 -2.14 -11.30
CA ALA A 140 14.71 -1.95 -12.66
C ALA A 140 13.68 -2.28 -13.74
N ALA A 141 12.80 -3.25 -13.48
CA ALA A 141 11.77 -3.67 -14.41
C ALA A 141 10.61 -2.67 -14.49
N LEU A 142 10.47 -1.75 -13.52
CA LEU A 142 9.43 -0.72 -13.55
C LEU A 142 9.59 0.25 -14.72
N ALA A 143 10.80 0.38 -15.27
CA ALA A 143 11.05 1.19 -16.48
C ALA A 143 10.27 0.70 -17.71
N MET A 144 9.70 -0.52 -17.66
CA MET A 144 8.88 -1.08 -18.73
C MET A 144 7.39 -0.71 -18.60
N PHE A 145 6.96 -0.11 -17.49
CA PHE A 145 5.59 0.34 -17.29
C PHE A 145 5.33 1.69 -17.96
N ASP A 146 4.05 2.02 -18.12
CA ASP A 146 3.64 3.36 -18.51
C ASP A 146 4.07 4.38 -17.45
N LYS A 147 4.21 5.64 -17.88
CA LYS A 147 4.76 6.72 -17.04
C LYS A 147 3.89 7.00 -15.82
N ASP A 148 2.58 6.83 -15.94
CA ASP A 148 1.64 7.11 -14.86
C ASP A 148 1.76 6.06 -13.76
N LEU A 149 1.72 4.77 -14.14
CA LEU A 149 1.96 3.66 -13.23
C LEU A 149 3.34 3.77 -12.55
N LEU A 150 4.40 4.06 -13.31
CA LEU A 150 5.73 4.26 -12.76
C LEU A 150 5.76 5.40 -11.73
N GLY A 151 5.14 6.54 -12.05
CA GLY A 151 5.07 7.69 -11.15
C GLY A 151 4.39 7.36 -9.82
N TYR A 152 3.25 6.68 -9.87
CA TYR A 152 2.55 6.24 -8.66
C TYR A 152 3.35 5.24 -7.82
N LEU A 153 4.02 4.27 -8.45
CA LEU A 153 4.83 3.28 -7.73
C LEU A 153 6.01 3.93 -7.00
N LEU A 154 6.67 4.88 -7.65
CA LEU A 154 7.78 5.63 -7.03
C LEU A 154 7.29 6.53 -5.89
N GLU A 155 6.15 7.20 -6.07
CA GLU A 155 5.52 8.02 -5.02
C GLU A 155 5.16 7.17 -3.80
N ILE A 156 4.52 6.01 -3.99
CA ILE A 156 4.19 5.08 -2.90
C ILE A 156 5.47 4.64 -2.18
N LYS A 157 6.51 4.21 -2.92
CA LYS A 157 7.79 3.78 -2.34
C LYS A 157 8.43 4.88 -1.50
N MET A 158 8.45 6.11 -2.02
CA MET A 158 9.01 7.27 -1.34
C MET A 158 8.26 7.57 -0.04
N ARG A 159 6.92 7.59 -0.08
CA ARG A 159 6.10 7.84 1.12
C ARG A 159 6.22 6.77 2.18
N ILE A 160 6.30 5.49 1.80
CA ILE A 160 6.60 4.40 2.74
C ILE A 160 7.99 4.60 3.39
N GLY A 161 8.97 5.12 2.63
CA GLY A 161 10.27 5.55 3.17
C GLY A 161 10.13 6.59 4.28
N PHE A 162 9.42 7.69 4.01
CA PHE A 162 9.17 8.73 5.03
C PHE A 162 8.40 8.21 6.24
N MET A 163 7.41 7.34 6.04
CA MET A 163 6.71 6.69 7.15
C MET A 163 7.66 5.84 8.00
N ASN A 164 8.64 5.15 7.40
CA ASN A 164 9.64 4.39 8.15
C ASN A 164 10.57 5.29 8.97
N GLU A 165 10.88 6.49 8.50
CA GLU A 165 11.62 7.50 9.28
C GLU A 165 10.81 7.98 10.48
N MET A 166 9.51 8.23 10.31
CA MET A 166 8.60 8.57 11.43
C MET A 166 8.52 7.46 12.48
N VAL A 167 8.66 6.18 12.08
CA VAL A 167 8.75 5.07 13.05
C VAL A 167 10.01 5.22 13.91
N ASP A 168 11.14 5.60 13.33
CA ASP A 168 12.38 5.79 14.09
C ASP A 168 12.30 7.03 14.98
N GLU A 169 11.72 8.12 14.48
CA GLU A 169 11.49 9.33 15.27
C GLU A 169 10.58 9.06 16.49
N SER A 170 9.47 8.34 16.29
CA SER A 170 8.57 8.00 17.40
C SER A 170 9.25 7.10 18.44
N ARG A 171 10.13 6.18 18.01
CA ARG A 171 10.94 5.36 18.92
C ARG A 171 11.95 6.18 19.70
N TYR A 172 12.56 7.18 19.06
CA TYR A 172 13.47 8.09 19.73
C TYR A 172 12.76 8.86 20.87
N TYR A 173 11.62 9.51 20.59
CA TYR A 173 10.87 10.21 21.64
C TYR A 173 10.37 9.26 22.73
N PHE A 174 9.96 8.04 22.35
CA PHE A 174 9.60 7.02 23.33
C PHE A 174 10.78 6.63 24.22
N GLN A 175 12.00 6.54 23.70
CA GLN A 175 13.19 6.24 24.52
C GLN A 175 13.54 7.38 25.49
N LEU A 176 13.35 8.65 25.09
CA LEU A 176 13.58 9.80 25.97
C LEU A 176 12.74 9.73 27.26
N SER A 177 11.53 9.16 27.19
CA SER A 177 10.65 9.04 28.36
C SER A 177 11.18 8.11 29.46
N PHE A 178 12.20 7.28 29.16
CA PHE A 178 12.86 6.39 30.11
C PHE A 178 14.25 6.89 30.55
N GLN A 179 14.72 8.04 30.05
CA GLN A 179 16.04 8.54 30.41
C GLN A 179 16.07 9.07 31.84
N SER A 180 17.01 8.56 32.65
CA SER A 180 17.25 9.07 34.00
C SER A 180 17.76 10.52 33.93
N GLY A 181 17.14 11.42 34.68
CA GLY A 181 17.51 12.83 34.72
C GLY A 181 16.83 13.71 33.66
N ILE A 182 15.86 13.19 32.88
CA ILE A 182 15.01 14.03 32.04
C ILE A 182 14.21 15.01 32.90
N THR A 183 14.19 16.29 32.51
CA THR A 183 13.35 17.29 33.17
C THR A 183 11.87 17.04 32.84
N HIS A 184 10.96 17.48 33.72
CA HIS A 184 9.53 17.34 33.48
C HIS A 184 9.08 18.03 32.18
N GLU A 185 9.64 19.20 31.88
CA GLU A 185 9.39 19.94 30.63
C GLU A 185 9.84 19.15 29.40
N ASN A 186 11.04 18.56 29.43
CA ASN A 186 11.54 17.75 28.31
C ASN A 186 10.71 16.48 28.11
N TYR A 187 10.23 15.87 29.19
CA TYR A 187 9.31 14.73 29.12
C TYR A 187 7.99 15.12 28.43
N ILE A 188 7.40 16.26 28.80
CA ILE A 188 6.19 16.78 28.15
C ILE A 188 6.44 17.01 26.65
N ASN A 189 7.54 17.68 26.31
CA ASN A 189 7.89 17.96 24.91
C ASN A 189 8.10 16.67 24.11
N ALA A 190 8.80 15.68 24.67
CA ALA A 190 8.98 14.38 24.03
C ALA A 190 7.62 13.69 23.77
N ASN A 191 6.69 13.74 24.72
CA ASN A 191 5.37 13.15 24.55
C ASN A 191 4.53 13.88 23.49
N VAL A 192 4.55 15.22 23.50
CA VAL A 192 3.87 16.04 22.47
C VAL A 192 4.40 15.72 21.08
N ASN A 193 5.72 15.65 20.92
CA ASN A 193 6.35 15.31 19.64
C ASN A 193 6.01 13.88 19.22
N MET A 194 6.08 12.91 20.14
CA MET A 194 5.72 11.51 19.88
C MET A 194 4.27 11.40 19.38
N VAL A 195 3.32 12.09 20.02
CA VAL A 195 1.91 12.11 19.60
C VAL A 195 1.76 12.79 18.24
N GLY A 196 2.49 13.88 18.00
CA GLY A 196 2.57 14.54 16.69
C GLY A 196 3.00 13.57 15.58
N THR A 197 4.09 12.85 15.79
CA THR A 197 4.60 11.83 14.86
C THR A 197 3.57 10.75 14.57
N TYR A 198 2.82 10.27 15.58
CA TYR A 198 1.77 9.28 15.34
C TYR A 198 0.64 9.82 14.45
N LYS A 199 0.20 11.05 14.67
CA LYS A 199 -0.85 11.68 13.84
C LYS A 199 -0.37 11.85 12.40
N SER A 200 0.81 12.41 12.21
CA SER A 200 1.41 12.57 10.88
C SER A 200 1.61 11.23 10.16
N TYR A 201 1.98 10.17 10.90
CA TYR A 201 2.08 8.82 10.35
C TYR A 201 0.71 8.30 9.87
N ALA A 202 -0.36 8.53 10.62
CA ALA A 202 -1.71 8.12 10.23
C ALA A 202 -2.19 8.86 8.98
N ASP A 203 -1.91 10.16 8.87
CA ASP A 203 -2.27 10.96 7.70
C ASP A 203 -1.50 10.51 6.46
N GLN A 204 -0.19 10.25 6.59
CA GLN A 204 0.60 9.69 5.49
C GLN A 204 0.16 8.28 5.09
N ALA A 205 -0.19 7.44 6.06
CA ALA A 205 -0.72 6.10 5.80
C ALA A 205 -2.05 6.16 5.04
N HIS A 206 -2.91 7.13 5.37
CA HIS A 206 -4.17 7.38 4.67
C HIS A 206 -3.91 7.79 3.21
N ASP A 207 -3.04 8.80 2.99
CA ASP A 207 -2.67 9.27 1.65
C ASP A 207 -2.12 8.14 0.77
N VAL A 208 -1.21 7.32 1.31
CA VAL A 208 -0.64 6.19 0.56
C VAL A 208 -1.71 5.15 0.21
N ALA A 209 -2.60 4.84 1.15
CA ALA A 209 -3.72 3.94 0.90
C ALA A 209 -4.67 4.47 -0.20
N ASP A 210 -4.86 5.79 -0.28
CA ASP A 210 -5.65 6.45 -1.34
C ASP A 210 -4.95 6.40 -2.70
N ILE A 211 -3.62 6.61 -2.74
CA ILE A 211 -2.84 6.47 -3.97
C ILE A 211 -2.96 5.03 -4.50
N ILE A 212 -2.83 4.03 -3.61
CA ILE A 212 -3.04 2.62 -3.96
C ILE A 212 -4.47 2.38 -4.47
N HIS A 213 -5.47 2.99 -3.83
CA HIS A 213 -6.87 2.88 -4.27
C HIS A 213 -7.06 3.42 -5.70
N LYS A 214 -6.51 4.59 -6.00
CA LYS A 214 -6.59 5.22 -7.33
C LYS A 214 -5.95 4.34 -8.39
N LEU A 215 -4.77 3.79 -8.11
CA LEU A 215 -4.00 2.97 -9.03
C LEU A 215 -4.71 1.66 -9.43
N ARG A 216 -5.60 1.14 -8.57
CA ARG A 216 -6.43 -0.04 -8.90
C ARG A 216 -7.56 0.26 -9.89
N ASN A 217 -7.95 1.52 -10.03
CA ASN A 217 -9.01 1.93 -10.95
C ASN A 217 -8.45 2.37 -12.33
N LEU A 218 -7.13 2.23 -12.55
CA LEU A 218 -6.43 2.46 -13.82
C LEU A 218 -6.22 1.16 -14.61
#